data_AF-A0A4R2L101-F1
#
_entry.id   AF-A0A4R2L101-F1
#
_cell.length_a   1.000
_cell.length_b   1.000
_cell.length_c   1.000
_cell.angle_alpha   90.00
_cell.angle_beta   90.00
_cell.angle_gamma   90.00
#
_symmetry.space_group_name_H-M   'P 1'
#
loop_
_entity.id
_entity.type
_entity.pdbx_description
1 polymer ?
#
loop_
_entity_poly.entity_id
_entity_poly.type
_entity_poly.pdbx_seq_one_letter_code
_entity_poly.pdbx_strand_id
1 'polypeptide(L)'
;MTVSPTGIVTFRYDYCLNGRRETLTIGRYGPSGISLAIAREKLIDAKKAVAEGKSPALEKQREKRRLTAAKTFGDVTEKWLAGARVADSTKAMRKSIVDRDILPAFQNRQLNEITADDLRALCNKVKARGAPATAVHIRDIVKQVYAFAILHGEKVGNPAADVGAASIATFVPKGRALSPAEIRLAFQQLDSIAIYPTRGSPQPCCRSEILRTKRNSSAWYWASCSA
;
A
#
# COMPACT_ATOMS: atom_id res chain seq x y z
N MET A 1 -14.36 -42.66 15.29
CA MET A 1 -15.40 -41.99 14.48
C MET A 1 -16.33 -41.27 15.44
N THR A 2 -16.71 -40.03 15.13
CA THR A 2 -17.60 -39.24 16.00
C THR A 2 -18.82 -38.82 15.19
N VAL A 3 -20.00 -38.92 15.78
CA VAL A 3 -21.26 -38.49 15.17
C VAL A 3 -21.72 -37.24 15.92
N SER A 4 -21.97 -36.15 15.20
CA SER A 4 -22.56 -34.95 15.80
C SER A 4 -24.06 -35.16 16.07
N PRO A 5 -24.68 -34.38 16.98
CA PRO A 5 -26.13 -34.40 17.18
C PRO A 5 -26.94 -34.11 15.90
N THR A 6 -26.32 -33.40 14.96
CA THR A 6 -26.87 -33.09 13.63
C THR A 6 -26.74 -34.24 12.61
N GLY A 7 -26.32 -35.44 13.04
CA GLY A 7 -26.17 -36.63 12.18
C GLY A 7 -24.91 -36.61 11.29
N ILE A 8 -23.97 -35.69 11.56
CA ILE A 8 -22.75 -35.58 10.77
C ILE A 8 -21.70 -36.56 11.29
N VAL A 9 -21.38 -37.55 10.47
CA VAL A 9 -20.30 -38.50 10.75
C VAL A 9 -18.96 -37.88 10.35
N THR A 10 -18.03 -37.82 11.31
CA THR A 10 -16.67 -37.31 11.09
C THR A 10 -15.61 -38.34 11.48
N PHE A 11 -14.59 -38.47 10.64
CA PHE A 11 -13.41 -39.29 10.93
C PHE A 11 -12.40 -38.50 11.76
N ARG A 12 -12.26 -38.91 13.02
CA ARG A 12 -11.35 -38.37 14.02
C ARG A 12 -10.33 -39.44 14.42
N TYR A 13 -9.07 -39.05 14.51
CA TYR A 13 -7.97 -39.87 15.00
C TYR A 13 -7.28 -39.14 16.16
N ASP A 14 -7.39 -39.72 17.35
CA ASP A 14 -6.72 -39.23 18.56
C ASP A 14 -5.42 -40.02 18.76
N TYR A 15 -4.31 -39.33 19.00
CA TYR A 15 -3.00 -39.93 19.20
C TYR A 15 -2.21 -39.18 20.27
N CYS A 16 -1.17 -39.83 20.78
CA CYS A 16 -0.21 -39.22 21.70
C CYS A 16 1.14 -39.10 20.99
N LEU A 17 1.72 -37.90 20.99
CA LEU A 17 3.07 -37.66 20.49
C LEU A 17 3.80 -36.77 21.50
N ASN A 18 5.03 -37.17 21.88
CA ASN A 18 5.85 -36.45 22.86
C ASN A 18 5.12 -36.14 24.19
N GLY A 19 4.33 -37.09 24.70
CA GLY A 19 3.57 -36.93 25.94
C GLY A 19 2.33 -36.02 25.84
N ARG A 20 2.05 -35.43 24.67
CA ARG A 20 0.88 -34.59 24.41
C ARG A 20 -0.19 -35.35 23.64
N ARG A 21 -1.45 -35.23 24.07
CA ARG A 21 -2.62 -35.72 23.31
C ARG A 21 -2.98 -34.72 22.22
N GLU A 22 -3.06 -35.20 20.99
CA GLU A 22 -3.47 -34.41 19.82
C GLU A 22 -4.57 -35.12 19.05
N THR A 23 -5.36 -34.34 18.34
CA THR A 23 -6.52 -34.81 17.58
C THR A 23 -6.40 -34.39 16.12
N LEU A 24 -6.40 -35.38 15.22
CA LEU A 24 -6.48 -35.17 13.79
C LEU A 24 -7.91 -35.42 13.29
N THR A 25 -8.50 -34.42 12.65
CA THR A 25 -9.77 -34.59 11.92
C THR A 25 -9.45 -34.84 10.45
N ILE A 26 -9.77 -36.02 9.91
CA ILE A 26 -9.48 -36.41 8.53
C ILE A 26 -10.50 -35.76 7.58
N GLY A 27 -11.80 -35.92 7.89
CA GLY A 27 -12.90 -35.28 7.16
C GLY A 27 -14.28 -35.86 7.50
N ARG A 28 -15.32 -35.28 6.88
CA ARG A 28 -16.72 -35.70 7.00
C ARG A 28 -17.02 -36.86 6.06
N TYR A 29 -17.80 -37.84 6.52
CA TYR A 29 -18.32 -38.92 5.69
C TYR A 29 -19.59 -38.48 4.95
N GLY A 30 -19.71 -38.81 3.66
CA GLY A 30 -20.90 -38.56 2.85
C GLY A 30 -20.60 -38.46 1.34
N PRO A 31 -21.63 -38.26 0.49
CA PRO A 31 -21.48 -38.17 -0.97
C PRO A 31 -20.61 -37.00 -1.42
N SER A 32 -20.67 -35.87 -0.71
CA SER A 32 -19.82 -34.69 -0.90
C SER A 32 -18.57 -34.68 0.00
N GLY A 33 -18.37 -35.74 0.78
CA GLY A 33 -17.29 -35.88 1.75
C GLY A 33 -16.27 -36.93 1.32
N ILE A 34 -15.60 -37.53 2.30
CA ILE A 34 -14.57 -38.55 2.08
C ILE A 34 -15.22 -39.94 2.16
N SER A 35 -14.87 -40.83 1.22
CA SER A 35 -15.29 -42.24 1.25
C SER A 35 -14.57 -43.01 2.35
N LEU A 36 -15.13 -44.17 2.73
CA LEU A 36 -14.55 -44.99 3.80
C LEU A 36 -13.18 -45.57 3.43
N ALA A 37 -12.95 -45.85 2.15
CA ALA A 37 -11.66 -46.32 1.63
C ALA A 37 -10.56 -45.25 1.79
N ILE A 38 -10.83 -44.02 1.31
CA ILE A 38 -9.88 -42.90 1.41
C ILE A 38 -9.61 -42.54 2.88
N ALA A 39 -10.63 -42.66 3.75
CA ALA A 39 -10.44 -42.44 5.19
C ALA A 39 -9.46 -43.44 5.83
N ARG A 40 -9.47 -44.71 5.39
CA ARG A 40 -8.52 -45.74 5.86
C ARG A 40 -7.10 -45.45 5.38
N GLU A 41 -6.93 -45.08 4.11
CA GLU A 41 -5.62 -44.70 3.56
C GLU A 41 -5.02 -43.52 4.32
N LYS A 42 -5.78 -42.43 4.48
CA LYS A 42 -5.33 -41.24 5.23
C LYS A 42 -5.00 -41.54 6.69
N LEU A 43 -5.67 -42.53 7.30
CA LEU A 43 -5.38 -42.96 8.65
C LEU A 43 -4.07 -43.75 8.72
N ILE A 44 -3.77 -44.59 7.73
CA ILE A 44 -2.49 -45.30 7.63
C ILE A 44 -1.36 -44.30 7.46
N ASP A 45 -1.52 -43.30 6.58
CA ASP A 45 -0.51 -42.26 6.37
C ASP A 45 -0.29 -41.41 7.62
N ALA A 46 -1.37 -41.03 8.33
CA ALA A 46 -1.26 -40.33 9.61
C ALA A 46 -0.52 -41.16 10.67
N LYS A 47 -0.76 -42.48 10.73
CA LYS A 47 -0.03 -43.39 11.63
C LYS A 47 1.45 -43.47 11.29
N LYS A 48 1.80 -43.55 10.00
CA LYS A 48 3.20 -43.52 9.54
C LYS A 48 3.89 -42.21 9.95
N ALA A 49 3.24 -41.08 9.73
CA ALA A 49 3.77 -39.77 10.13
C ALA A 49 4.01 -39.67 11.65
N VAL A 50 3.09 -40.18 12.47
CA VAL A 50 3.25 -40.23 13.93
C VAL A 50 4.42 -41.14 14.34
N ALA A 51 4.61 -42.28 13.67
CA ALA A 51 5.75 -43.16 13.91
C ALA A 51 7.10 -42.52 13.56
N GLU A 52 7.13 -41.65 12.54
CA GLU A 52 8.30 -40.81 12.21
C GLU A 52 8.50 -39.61 13.17
N GLY A 53 7.64 -39.46 14.18
CA GLY A 53 7.70 -38.35 15.13
C GLY A 53 7.13 -37.03 14.61
N LYS A 54 6.46 -37.02 13.46
CA LYS A 54 5.82 -35.83 12.88
C LYS A 54 4.35 -35.77 13.29
N SER A 55 3.89 -34.64 13.80
CA SER A 55 2.47 -34.43 14.13
C SER A 55 1.67 -34.13 12.85
N PRO A 56 0.77 -35.04 12.40
CA PRO A 56 -0.07 -34.79 11.23
C PRO A 56 -1.08 -33.67 11.48
N ALA A 57 -1.49 -33.42 12.73
CA ALA A 57 -2.38 -32.30 13.06
C ALA A 57 -1.67 -30.95 12.87
N LEU A 58 -0.41 -30.84 13.28
CA LEU A 58 0.39 -29.64 13.07
C LEU A 58 0.72 -29.42 11.59
N GLU A 59 1.04 -30.47 10.83
CA GLU A 59 1.27 -30.34 9.39
C GLU A 59 0.00 -29.89 8.65
N LYS A 60 -1.16 -30.47 8.96
CA LYS A 60 -2.45 -30.00 8.39
C LYS A 60 -2.75 -28.56 8.80
N GLN A 61 -2.43 -28.16 10.04
CA GLN A 61 -2.59 -26.79 10.48
C GLN A 61 -1.61 -25.84 9.77
N ARG A 62 -0.36 -26.26 9.55
CA ARG A 62 0.65 -25.51 8.80
C ARG A 62 0.24 -25.34 7.35
N GLU A 63 -0.26 -26.39 6.71
CA GLU A 63 -0.76 -26.34 5.34
C GLU A 63 -1.99 -25.44 5.22
N LYS A 64 -2.96 -25.57 6.15
CA LYS A 64 -4.09 -24.64 6.23
C LYS A 64 -3.64 -23.19 6.45
N ARG A 65 -2.66 -22.97 7.33
CA ARG A 65 -2.05 -21.64 7.54
C ARG A 65 -1.34 -21.15 6.27
N ARG A 66 -0.63 -21.99 5.53
CA ARG A 66 0.00 -21.63 4.24
C ARG A 66 -1.05 -21.21 3.21
N LEU A 67 -2.14 -21.97 3.10
CA LEU A 67 -3.24 -21.67 2.18
C LEU A 67 -4.02 -20.41 2.58
N THR A 68 -4.20 -20.18 3.89
CA THR A 68 -4.87 -18.98 4.42
C THR A 68 -3.91 -17.78 4.49
N ALA A 69 -2.60 -18.01 4.45
CA ALA A 69 -1.56 -16.98 4.39
C ALA A 69 -1.33 -16.45 2.97
N ALA A 70 -2.09 -16.92 1.97
CA ALA A 70 -2.19 -16.21 0.71
C ALA A 70 -2.84 -14.85 0.96
N LYS A 71 -2.04 -13.89 1.43
CA LYS A 71 -2.47 -12.53 1.67
C LYS A 71 -2.83 -11.92 0.33
N THR A 72 -3.95 -11.21 0.31
CA THR A 72 -4.29 -10.41 -0.86
C THR A 72 -3.31 -9.25 -0.99
N PHE A 73 -3.09 -8.77 -2.20
CA PHE A 73 -2.25 -7.60 -2.41
C PHE A 73 -2.79 -6.37 -1.66
N GLY A 74 -4.12 -6.22 -1.56
CA GLY A 74 -4.76 -5.17 -0.78
C GLY A 74 -4.34 -5.18 0.70
N ASP A 75 -4.44 -6.34 1.37
CA ASP A 75 -4.11 -6.47 2.79
C ASP A 75 -2.64 -6.16 3.08
N VAL A 76 -1.74 -6.58 2.20
CA VAL A 76 -0.30 -6.30 2.35
C VAL A 76 -0.02 -4.82 2.12
N THR A 77 -0.68 -4.21 1.14
CA THR A 77 -0.49 -2.78 0.82
C THR A 77 -0.98 -1.89 1.96
N GLU A 78 -2.11 -2.22 2.58
CA GLU A 78 -2.63 -1.48 3.74
C GLU A 78 -1.66 -1.57 4.93
N LYS A 79 -1.16 -2.78 5.23
CA LYS A 79 -0.16 -2.98 6.28
C LYS A 79 1.14 -2.22 6.01
N TRP A 80 1.58 -2.21 4.75
CA TRP A 80 2.75 -1.44 4.32
C TRP A 80 2.54 0.07 4.50
N LEU A 81 1.38 0.61 4.10
CA LEU A 81 1.04 2.01 4.31
C LEU A 81 0.95 2.38 5.79
N ALA A 82 0.43 1.48 6.64
CA ALA A 82 0.37 1.67 8.08
C ALA A 82 1.77 1.70 8.71
N GLY A 83 2.67 0.81 8.28
CA GLY A 83 4.05 0.72 8.80
C GLY A 83 5.03 1.77 8.26
N ALA A 84 4.68 2.49 7.18
CA ALA A 84 5.56 3.48 6.57
C ALA A 84 5.72 4.75 7.44
N ARG A 85 6.93 4.96 7.97
CA ARG A 85 7.34 6.20 8.67
C ARG A 85 7.86 7.22 7.66
N VAL A 86 6.96 7.79 6.86
CA VAL A 86 7.26 8.85 5.88
C VAL A 86 6.42 10.09 6.17
N ALA A 87 6.83 11.24 5.65
CA ALA A 87 6.06 12.48 5.78
C ALA A 87 4.61 12.30 5.26
N ASP A 88 3.65 12.94 5.93
CA ASP A 88 2.22 12.76 5.63
C ASP A 88 1.86 13.12 4.19
N SER A 89 2.52 14.13 3.61
CA SER A 89 2.36 14.52 2.21
C SER A 89 2.73 13.38 1.24
N THR A 90 3.82 12.67 1.54
CA THR A 90 4.30 11.55 0.71
C THR A 90 3.42 10.32 0.91
N LYS A 91 2.93 10.09 2.14
CA LYS A 91 1.99 9.02 2.43
C LYS A 91 0.66 9.23 1.70
N ALA A 92 0.13 10.46 1.71
CA ALA A 92 -1.09 10.83 1.01
C ALA A 92 -0.96 10.68 -0.51
N MET A 93 0.17 11.12 -1.09
CA MET A 93 0.48 10.91 -2.50
C MET A 93 0.46 9.42 -2.87
N ARG A 94 1.20 8.58 -2.14
CA ARG A 94 1.28 7.13 -2.40
C ARG A 94 -0.08 6.46 -2.25
N LYS A 95 -0.83 6.81 -1.20
CA LYS A 95 -2.19 6.31 -0.98
C LYS A 95 -3.11 6.67 -2.15
N SER A 96 -3.08 7.92 -2.62
CA SER A 96 -3.88 8.34 -3.78
C SER A 96 -3.58 7.53 -5.05
N ILE A 97 -2.30 7.21 -5.29
CA ILE A 97 -1.88 6.39 -6.44
C ILE A 97 -2.36 4.94 -6.27
N VAL A 98 -2.20 4.38 -5.07
CA VAL A 98 -2.66 3.02 -4.74
C VAL A 98 -4.16 2.90 -4.99
N ASP A 99 -4.96 3.80 -4.41
CA ASP A 99 -6.42 3.74 -4.45
C ASP A 99 -6.97 3.93 -5.87
N ARG A 100 -6.36 4.82 -6.67
CA ARG A 100 -6.83 5.15 -8.02
C ARG A 100 -6.41 4.13 -9.07
N ASP A 101 -5.17 3.67 -9.02
CA ASP A 101 -4.56 2.93 -10.13
C ASP A 101 -4.26 1.47 -9.78
N ILE A 102 -3.90 1.16 -8.54
CA ILE A 102 -3.39 -0.19 -8.17
C ILE A 102 -4.51 -1.09 -7.63
N LEU A 103 -5.32 -0.60 -6.68
CA LEU A 103 -6.41 -1.39 -6.08
C LEU A 103 -7.42 -1.91 -7.11
N PRO A 104 -7.87 -1.15 -8.12
CA PRO A 104 -8.84 -1.66 -9.09
C PRO A 104 -8.38 -2.90 -9.86
N ALA A 105 -7.06 -3.10 -10.01
CA ALA A 105 -6.50 -4.24 -10.73
C ALA A 105 -6.07 -5.39 -9.81
N PHE A 106 -5.51 -5.08 -8.64
CA PHE A 106 -4.79 -6.07 -7.83
C PHE A 106 -5.40 -6.33 -6.45
N GLN A 107 -6.41 -5.58 -5.99
CA GLN A 107 -6.92 -5.67 -4.62
C GLN A 107 -7.25 -7.11 -4.18
N ASN A 108 -8.01 -7.85 -5.00
CA ASN A 108 -8.48 -9.20 -4.66
C ASN A 108 -7.53 -10.32 -5.12
N ARG A 109 -6.44 -9.99 -5.83
CA ARG A 109 -5.48 -11.00 -6.31
C ARG A 109 -4.52 -11.39 -5.20
N GLN A 110 -4.12 -12.65 -5.19
CA GLN A 110 -3.09 -13.12 -4.27
C GLN A 110 -1.71 -12.66 -4.76
N LEU A 111 -0.75 -12.47 -3.85
CA LEU A 111 0.62 -12.07 -4.23
C LEU A 111 1.28 -13.05 -5.22
N ASN A 112 0.92 -14.34 -5.17
CA ASN A 112 1.45 -15.40 -6.03
C ASN A 112 0.90 -15.38 -7.46
N GLU A 113 -0.27 -14.77 -7.66
CA GLU A 113 -0.96 -14.74 -8.96
C GLU A 113 -0.51 -13.57 -9.84
N ILE A 114 0.07 -12.54 -9.23
CA ILE A 114 0.46 -11.32 -9.93
C ILE A 114 1.80 -11.55 -10.64
N THR A 115 1.77 -11.46 -11.97
CA THR A 115 2.94 -11.64 -12.82
C THR A 115 3.60 -10.31 -13.20
N ALA A 116 4.83 -10.36 -13.72
CA ALA A 116 5.50 -9.18 -14.27
C ALA A 116 4.75 -8.60 -15.48
N ASP A 117 4.05 -9.43 -16.25
CA ASP A 117 3.25 -9.00 -17.41
C ASP A 117 2.00 -8.23 -16.99
N ASP A 118 1.33 -8.64 -15.91
CA ASP A 118 0.22 -7.89 -15.32
C ASP A 118 0.67 -6.47 -14.90
N LEU A 119 1.86 -6.36 -14.30
CA LEU A 119 2.43 -5.07 -13.90
C LEU A 119 2.76 -4.21 -15.13
N ARG A 120 3.34 -4.79 -16.19
CA ARG A 120 3.60 -4.08 -17.46
C ARG A 120 2.30 -3.57 -18.10
N ALA A 121 1.27 -4.41 -18.14
CA ALA A 121 -0.03 -4.03 -18.68
C ALA A 121 -0.64 -2.85 -17.91
N LEU A 122 -0.55 -2.86 -16.57
CA LEU A 122 -1.01 -1.75 -15.74
C LEU A 122 -0.23 -0.45 -16.01
N CYS A 123 1.11 -0.53 -16.05
CA CYS A 123 1.96 0.62 -16.35
C CYS A 123 1.67 1.20 -17.75
N ASN A 124 1.47 0.34 -18.76
CA ASN A 124 1.13 0.77 -20.12
C ASN A 124 -0.23 1.45 -20.19
N LYS A 125 -1.25 0.96 -19.45
CA LYS A 125 -2.56 1.61 -19.35
C LYS A 125 -2.47 3.03 -18.77
N VAL A 126 -1.67 3.21 -17.72
CA VAL A 126 -1.47 4.53 -17.09
C VAL A 126 -0.63 5.46 -17.96
N LYS A 127 0.34 4.90 -18.69
CA LYS A 127 1.12 5.64 -19.69
C LYS A 127 0.24 6.14 -20.83
N ALA A 128 -0.69 5.32 -21.33
CA ALA A 128 -1.64 5.71 -22.38
C ALA A 128 -2.57 6.85 -21.94
N ARG A 129 -2.85 6.98 -20.64
CA ARG A 129 -3.59 8.11 -20.05
C ARG A 129 -2.80 9.43 -20.06
N GLY A 130 -1.52 9.41 -20.40
CA GLY A 130 -0.65 10.59 -20.44
C GLY A 130 0.10 10.88 -19.15
N ALA A 131 0.17 9.92 -18.22
CA ALA A 131 0.84 10.08 -16.91
C ALA A 131 2.06 9.14 -16.75
N PRO A 132 3.17 9.36 -17.49
CA PRO A 132 4.34 8.48 -17.43
C PRO A 132 5.05 8.51 -16.07
N ALA A 133 5.02 9.64 -15.36
CA ALA A 133 5.57 9.76 -14.00
C ALA A 133 4.82 8.86 -13.00
N THR A 134 3.49 8.85 -13.09
CA THR A 134 2.64 8.00 -12.24
C THR A 134 2.90 6.52 -12.51
N ALA A 135 3.13 6.13 -13.77
CA ALA A 135 3.44 4.74 -14.12
C ALA A 135 4.74 4.23 -13.44
N VAL A 136 5.76 5.08 -13.33
CA VAL A 136 7.00 4.75 -12.62
C VAL A 136 6.75 4.65 -11.11
N HIS A 137 5.98 5.57 -10.54
CA HIS A 137 5.60 5.50 -9.12
C HIS A 137 4.80 4.24 -8.79
N ILE A 138 3.89 3.80 -9.66
CA ILE A 138 3.15 2.54 -9.48
C ILE A 138 4.12 1.36 -9.37
N ARG A 139 5.06 1.26 -10.30
CA ARG A 139 6.08 0.21 -10.29
C ARG A 139 6.91 0.24 -9.00
N ASP A 140 7.29 1.42 -8.53
CA ASP A 140 8.08 1.56 -7.30
C ASP A 140 7.30 1.23 -6.02
N ILE A 141 6.01 1.56 -5.99
CA ILE A 141 5.12 1.18 -4.90
C ILE A 141 4.98 -0.34 -4.85
N VAL A 142 4.68 -0.98 -5.99
CA VAL A 142 4.57 -2.44 -6.08
C VAL A 142 5.88 -3.10 -5.64
N LYS A 143 7.04 -2.59 -6.08
CA LYS A 143 8.34 -3.08 -5.63
C LYS A 143 8.50 -3.04 -4.11
N GLN A 144 8.09 -1.94 -3.47
CA GLN A 144 8.17 -1.75 -2.01
C GLN A 144 7.20 -2.65 -1.25
N VAL A 145 5.96 -2.82 -1.76
CA VAL A 145 4.96 -3.73 -1.16
C VAL A 145 5.45 -5.17 -1.18
N TYR A 146 6.03 -5.64 -2.30
CA TYR A 146 6.61 -6.98 -2.38
C TYR A 146 7.84 -7.15 -1.49
N ALA A 147 8.72 -6.14 -1.42
CA ALA A 147 9.85 -6.17 -0.49
C ALA A 147 9.38 -6.28 0.96
N PHE A 148 8.32 -5.55 1.33
CA PHE A 148 7.70 -5.65 2.64
C PHE A 148 7.11 -7.05 2.89
N ALA A 149 6.41 -7.64 1.92
CA ALA A 149 5.89 -9.01 2.03
C ALA A 149 6.99 -10.03 2.32
N ILE A 150 8.11 -9.93 1.59
CA ILE A 150 9.28 -10.81 1.74
C ILE A 150 9.90 -10.67 3.14
N LEU A 151 10.03 -9.44 3.65
CA LEU A 151 10.53 -9.20 5.01
C LEU A 151 9.61 -9.81 6.09
N HIS A 152 8.30 -9.87 5.83
CA HIS A 152 7.32 -10.50 6.71
C HIS A 152 7.18 -12.02 6.52
N GLY A 153 8.10 -12.65 5.78
CA GLY A 153 8.19 -14.11 5.64
C GLY A 153 7.37 -14.70 4.50
N GLU A 154 6.78 -13.87 3.64
CA GLU A 154 6.11 -14.36 2.42
C GLU A 154 7.15 -14.73 1.36
N LYS A 155 7.18 -15.99 0.95
CA LYS A 155 8.12 -16.48 -0.08
C LYS A 155 7.55 -16.24 -1.48
N VAL A 156 7.54 -14.98 -1.92
CA VAL A 156 7.06 -14.59 -3.25
C VAL A 156 8.15 -13.83 -4.01
N GLY A 157 8.29 -14.12 -5.30
CA GLY A 157 9.17 -13.36 -6.19
C GLY A 157 8.63 -11.94 -6.43
N ASN A 158 9.52 -10.95 -6.58
CA ASN A 158 9.12 -9.58 -6.82
C ASN A 158 8.90 -9.33 -8.33
N PRO A 159 7.66 -9.13 -8.81
CA PRO A 159 7.38 -8.94 -10.24
C PRO A 159 7.95 -7.62 -10.79
N ALA A 160 8.24 -6.64 -9.91
CA ALA A 160 8.81 -5.36 -10.31
C ALA A 160 10.32 -5.40 -10.55
N ALA A 161 11.00 -6.52 -10.23
CA ALA A 161 12.42 -6.70 -10.53
C ALA A 161 12.66 -6.81 -12.05
N ASP A 162 11.78 -7.50 -12.77
CA ASP A 162 11.86 -7.74 -14.21
C ASP A 162 11.33 -6.57 -15.06
N VAL A 163 10.80 -5.54 -14.41
CA VAL A 163 10.29 -4.32 -15.04
C VAL A 163 11.18 -3.14 -14.66
N GLY A 164 12.12 -2.83 -15.55
CA GLY A 164 12.99 -1.66 -15.40
C GLY A 164 12.21 -0.35 -15.55
N ALA A 165 12.53 0.67 -14.75
CA ALA A 165 11.87 1.98 -14.87
C ALA A 165 12.06 2.61 -16.26
N ALA A 166 13.20 2.33 -16.90
CA ALA A 166 13.54 2.81 -18.24
C ALA A 166 12.62 2.26 -19.34
N SER A 167 12.06 1.06 -19.20
CA SER A 167 11.12 0.51 -20.19
C SER A 167 9.75 1.16 -20.10
N ILE A 168 9.41 1.75 -18.95
CA ILE A 168 8.12 2.40 -18.71
C ILE A 168 8.13 3.81 -19.29
N ALA A 169 9.07 4.66 -18.89
CA ALA A 169 9.09 6.06 -19.27
C ALA A 169 10.51 6.61 -19.45
N THR A 170 10.68 7.39 -20.51
CA THR A 170 11.84 8.26 -20.70
C THR A 170 11.40 9.68 -20.34
N PHE A 171 11.91 10.21 -19.23
CA PHE A 171 11.63 11.59 -18.84
C PHE A 171 12.56 12.52 -19.60
N VAL A 172 12.00 13.31 -20.52
CA VAL A 172 12.71 14.45 -21.08
C VAL A 172 12.56 15.62 -20.10
N PRO A 173 13.65 16.13 -19.50
CA PRO A 173 13.55 17.28 -18.61
C PRO A 173 13.02 18.48 -19.40
N LYS A 174 11.96 19.11 -18.89
CA LYS A 174 11.44 20.35 -19.48
C LYS A 174 12.39 21.48 -19.11
N GLY A 175 13.21 21.91 -20.07
CA GLY A 175 14.30 22.85 -19.85
C GLY A 175 13.95 24.34 -19.95
N ARG A 176 12.67 24.72 -20.12
CA ARG A 176 12.32 26.16 -20.17
C ARG A 176 12.42 26.75 -18.77
N ALA A 177 13.47 27.53 -18.54
CA ALA A 177 13.53 28.49 -17.45
C ALA A 177 12.89 29.82 -17.89
N LEU A 178 12.40 30.60 -16.93
CA LEU A 178 11.96 31.98 -17.20
C LEU A 178 13.19 32.83 -17.53
N SER A 179 13.10 33.62 -18.60
CA SER A 179 14.09 34.65 -18.91
C SER A 179 14.00 35.81 -17.90
N PRO A 180 15.07 36.59 -17.69
CA PRO A 180 15.04 37.75 -16.80
C PRO A 180 13.92 38.76 -17.09
N ALA A 181 13.54 38.91 -18.36
CA ALA A 181 12.44 39.78 -18.79
C ALA A 181 11.07 39.22 -18.35
N GLU A 182 10.84 37.92 -18.53
CA GLU A 182 9.62 37.25 -18.08
C GLU A 182 9.49 37.27 -16.56
N ILE A 183 10.61 37.14 -15.83
CA ILE A 183 10.65 37.28 -14.37
C ILE A 183 10.17 38.68 -13.96
N ARG A 184 10.68 39.73 -14.60
CA ARG A 184 10.27 41.12 -14.31
C ARG A 184 8.78 41.33 -14.59
N LEU A 185 8.27 40.82 -15.70
CA LEU A 185 6.84 40.89 -16.03
C LEU A 185 5.99 40.14 -14.99
N ALA A 186 6.42 38.97 -14.54
CA ALA A 186 5.72 38.22 -13.51
C ALA A 186 5.60 39.01 -12.20
N PHE A 187 6.67 39.67 -11.74
CA PHE A 187 6.63 40.52 -10.55
C PHE A 187 5.70 41.72 -10.71
N GLN A 188 5.73 42.40 -11.86
CA GLN A 188 4.81 43.50 -12.14
C GLN A 188 3.34 43.06 -12.11
N GLN A 189 3.04 41.85 -12.59
CA GLN A 189 1.69 41.30 -12.54
C GLN A 189 1.29 40.92 -11.11
N LEU A 190 2.21 40.38 -10.31
CA LEU A 190 1.96 40.07 -8.89
C LEU A 190 1.58 41.32 -8.07
N ASP A 191 2.20 42.48 -8.35
CA ASP A 191 1.84 43.75 -7.68
C ASP A 191 0.44 44.27 -8.08
N SER A 192 -0.02 43.91 -9.28
CA SER A 192 -1.34 44.32 -9.78
C SER A 192 -2.49 43.44 -9.28
N ILE A 193 -2.20 42.19 -8.93
CA ILE A 193 -3.18 41.24 -8.44
C ILE A 193 -3.37 41.47 -6.94
N ALA A 194 -4.59 41.86 -6.54
CA ALA A 194 -4.98 41.89 -5.14
C ALA A 194 -5.03 40.45 -4.60
N ILE A 195 -3.93 39.98 -4.02
CA ILE A 195 -3.90 38.69 -3.33
C ILE A 195 -4.74 38.86 -2.05
N TYR A 196 -5.77 38.04 -1.88
CA TYR A 196 -6.49 37.99 -0.61
C TYR A 196 -5.49 37.70 0.52
N PRO A 197 -5.47 38.49 1.60
CA PRO A 197 -4.55 38.24 2.70
C PRO A 197 -4.86 36.86 3.29
N THR A 198 -3.92 35.92 3.13
CA THR A 198 -3.95 34.66 3.84
C THR A 198 -3.89 34.98 5.34
N ARG A 199 -4.90 34.55 6.09
CA ARG A 199 -5.09 34.82 7.53
C ARG A 199 -3.76 34.71 8.29
N GLY A 200 -3.12 35.83 8.60
CA GLY A 200 -1.84 35.80 9.31
C GLY A 200 -0.96 37.06 9.28
N SER A 201 -1.21 38.03 8.41
CA SER A 201 -0.51 39.33 8.45
C SER A 201 -1.46 40.46 8.86
N PRO A 202 -1.13 41.28 9.89
CA PRO A 202 -1.85 42.53 10.11
C PRO A 202 -1.65 43.41 8.87
N GLN A 203 -2.75 43.90 8.31
CA GLN A 203 -2.65 44.86 7.21
C GLN A 203 -1.94 46.12 7.68
N PRO A 204 -1.09 46.76 6.84
CA PRO A 204 -0.95 48.20 6.92
C PRO A 204 -2.24 48.80 6.35
N CYS A 205 -3.21 49.07 7.24
CA CYS A 205 -4.23 50.07 6.99
C CYS A 205 -3.51 51.39 6.68
N CYS A 206 -3.26 51.71 5.42
CA CYS A 206 -3.03 53.08 4.94
C CYS A 206 -2.89 53.09 3.42
N ARG A 207 -4.02 53.23 2.72
CA ARG A 207 -4.02 53.76 1.36
C ARG A 207 -5.17 54.75 1.19
N SER A 208 -4.95 55.99 1.66
CA SER A 208 -5.29 57.24 0.96
C SER A 208 -5.36 58.41 1.92
N GLU A 209 -4.32 59.25 1.95
CA GLU A 209 -4.49 60.72 1.91
C GLU A 209 -3.13 61.37 1.74
N ILE A 210 -2.73 61.53 0.47
CA ILE A 210 -1.72 62.52 0.09
C ILE A 210 -2.44 63.87 0.16
N LEU A 211 -2.54 64.43 1.37
CA LEU A 211 -2.80 65.86 1.54
C LEU A 211 -1.48 66.60 1.42
N ARG A 212 -1.32 67.18 0.24
CA ARG A 212 -0.29 68.11 -0.16
C ARG A 212 -0.38 69.37 0.70
N THR A 213 0.46 69.52 1.72
CA THR A 213 0.69 70.82 2.39
C THR A 213 2.17 71.09 2.61
N LYS A 214 2.66 72.05 1.81
CA LYS A 214 3.78 72.99 2.02
C LYS A 214 4.79 72.70 3.16
N ARG A 215 6.01 72.40 2.72
CA ARG A 215 7.31 72.98 3.14
C ARG A 215 7.21 74.09 4.23
N ASN A 216 7.52 73.77 5.49
CA ASN A 216 8.54 74.46 6.32
C ASN A 216 8.59 73.91 7.77
N SER A 217 9.77 74.04 8.39
CA SER A 217 10.04 74.00 9.83
C SER A 217 10.26 72.62 10.49
N SER A 218 11.55 72.29 10.59
CA SER A 218 12.24 71.69 11.76
C SER A 218 11.42 71.48 13.05
N ALA A 219 11.20 70.22 13.43
CA ALA A 219 11.33 69.69 14.79
C ALA A 219 10.91 68.21 14.80
N TRP A 220 11.81 67.34 15.28
CA TRP A 220 11.51 65.94 15.55
C TRP A 220 10.97 65.82 16.98
N TYR A 221 9.80 65.21 17.17
CA TYR A 221 9.39 64.71 18.49
C TYR A 221 8.79 63.31 18.36
N TRP A 222 9.39 62.40 19.12
CA TRP A 222 8.92 61.03 19.32
C TRP A 222 7.70 61.05 20.24
N ALA A 223 6.59 60.46 19.81
CA ALA A 223 5.46 60.16 20.68
C ALA A 223 5.26 58.64 20.74
N SER A 224 5.50 58.10 21.92
CA SER A 224 5.39 56.70 22.31
C SER A 224 3.95 56.21 22.23
N CYS A 225 3.72 55.04 21.60
CA CYS A 225 2.46 54.30 21.69
C CYS A 225 2.38 53.55 23.02
N SER A 226 1.31 53.77 23.77
CA SER A 226 0.83 52.83 24.79
C SER A 226 -0.24 51.90 24.18
N ALA A 227 -0.31 50.70 24.76
CA ALA A 227 -0.97 49.46 24.33
C ALA A 227 -2.37 49.56 23.70
#